data_AF-A0A3D4HPM7-F1
#
_entry.id   AF-A0A3D4HPM7-F1
#
_cell.length_a   1.000
_cell.length_b   1.000
_cell.length_c   1.000
_cell.angle_alpha   90.00
_cell.angle_beta   90.00
_cell.angle_gamma   90.00
#
_symmetry.space_group_name_H-M   'P 1'
#
loop_
_entity.id
_entity.type
_entity.pdbx_description
1 polymer ?
#
loop_
_entity_poly.entity_id
_entity_poly.type
_entity_poly.pdbx_seq_one_letter_code
_entity_poly.pdbx_strand_id
1 'polypeptide(L)'
;MAIIMYTKTNKISVSDFEMITDTKEISRTPFTVELCNEKMILELKSNGSGFEWTEDQYIILDTLTEMDSNVNLKIEFYYGNEVTSLGYYLLPNRRVKIAIKLDELESKRWFLQTRPGTFKGHVAGKPTHISKVGKLRIVLEKGKNNRTFTLFDMYISDDLPDLTVIGEPLVDEMGQCIDMDWEGKTKSTQELIRFLRNELAAAEDHAGYVNKSWSKYGGWTKKQFEAKGYFYTHNDGKRWWLVDPDGYAFFSNGVCYGSRMGYFGFVDGMRNMYRWLPSIEDEKYKIAWTTADQIAEYVKRNGKEEGKGKYLFNFARANMIRAFGDDWWEAWNKINVARLKKWGFNTISVCVNNYMDENVLEYLEKAKIPFTWTLKEFPKTNKMIFRDFPDVYDPEYKRRSEIFAGQLKPFVGNPYLIGYFINNEPEWLVQHDVNPAERLLANP
;
A
#
# COMPACT_ATOMS: atom_id res chain seq x y z
N MET A 1 34.40 30.36 16.62
CA MET A 1 33.50 29.19 16.55
C MET A 1 33.77 28.51 15.22
N ALA A 2 34.12 27.22 15.22
CA ALA A 2 34.27 26.47 13.98
C ALA A 2 32.88 26.24 13.37
N ILE A 3 32.68 26.75 12.17
CA ILE A 3 31.51 26.43 11.35
C ILE A 3 31.64 24.94 11.00
N ILE A 4 30.73 24.10 11.51
CA ILE A 4 30.65 22.70 11.10
C ILE A 4 29.89 22.70 9.77
N MET A 5 30.61 22.45 8.68
CA MET A 5 30.00 22.16 7.38
C MET A 5 29.73 20.66 7.28
N TYR A 6 28.50 20.29 6.96
CA TYR A 6 28.14 18.91 6.63
C TYR A 6 28.43 18.66 5.15
N THR A 7 29.65 18.22 4.85
CA THR A 7 30.10 17.94 3.49
C THR A 7 29.71 16.53 3.02
N LYS A 8 29.88 16.29 1.71
CA LYS A 8 29.52 15.08 0.95
C LYS A 8 29.88 13.73 1.58
N THR A 9 30.90 13.68 2.45
CA THR A 9 31.50 12.44 2.98
C THR A 9 31.28 12.21 4.47
N ASN A 10 30.53 13.07 5.17
CA ASN A 10 30.50 13.04 6.63
C ASN A 10 29.30 12.27 7.20
N LYS A 11 29.60 11.33 8.11
CA LYS A 11 28.61 10.85 9.08
C LYS A 11 28.10 12.03 9.89
N ILE A 12 26.79 12.08 10.12
CA ILE A 12 26.16 13.07 10.98
C ILE A 12 26.20 12.48 12.39
N SER A 13 27.03 13.06 13.26
CA SER A 13 27.21 12.52 14.59
C SER A 13 25.96 12.78 15.44
N VAL A 14 25.62 11.84 16.32
CA VAL A 14 24.58 12.03 17.34
C VAL A 14 24.88 13.27 18.22
N SER A 15 26.16 13.61 18.43
CA SER A 15 26.59 14.84 19.13
C SER A 15 26.03 16.12 18.53
N ASP A 16 25.71 16.07 17.25
CA ASP A 16 25.29 17.20 16.47
C ASP A 16 23.79 17.45 16.61
N PHE A 17 23.05 16.54 17.24
CA PHE A 17 21.66 16.73 17.54
C PHE A 17 21.44 17.38 18.91
N GLU A 18 20.42 18.21 18.96
CA GLU A 18 19.79 18.72 20.17
C GLU A 18 18.42 18.07 20.35
N MET A 19 18.15 17.55 21.54
CA MET A 19 16.85 17.01 21.89
C MET A 19 15.91 18.17 22.25
N ILE A 20 14.82 18.33 21.50
CA ILE A 20 13.86 19.43 21.69
C ILE A 20 12.73 19.05 22.63
N THR A 21 12.34 17.78 22.64
CA THR A 21 11.29 17.24 23.52
C THR A 21 11.89 16.65 24.79
N ASP A 22 11.19 16.75 25.91
CA ASP A 22 11.62 16.07 27.13
C ASP A 22 11.58 14.54 26.92
N THR A 23 12.75 13.91 26.94
CA THR A 23 12.91 12.46 26.79
C THR A 23 14.07 12.02 27.66
N LYS A 24 14.00 10.79 28.17
CA LYS A 24 15.06 10.26 29.01
C LYS A 24 16.11 9.56 28.15
N GLU A 25 17.30 10.15 28.07
CA GLU A 25 18.45 9.49 27.44
C GLU A 25 18.87 8.26 28.27
N ILE A 26 18.92 7.11 27.61
CA ILE A 26 19.36 5.83 28.18
C ILE A 26 20.83 5.58 27.86
N SER A 27 21.24 5.90 26.61
CA SER A 27 22.60 5.71 26.11
C SER A 27 22.93 6.75 25.05
N ARG A 28 24.20 7.16 24.99
CA ARG A 28 24.71 8.09 23.97
C ARG A 28 25.19 7.39 22.70
N THR A 29 25.72 6.17 22.82
CA THR A 29 26.28 5.39 21.70
C THR A 29 25.95 3.90 21.86
N PRO A 30 25.06 3.31 21.04
CA PRO A 30 24.17 4.03 20.11
C PRO A 30 23.23 4.97 20.89
N PHE A 31 22.70 5.98 20.20
CA PHE A 31 21.80 6.95 20.81
C PHE A 31 20.47 6.29 21.12
N THR A 32 20.14 6.12 22.39
CA THR A 32 18.93 5.44 22.83
C THR A 32 18.17 6.28 23.83
N VAL A 33 16.87 6.44 23.61
CA VAL A 33 15.97 7.24 24.46
C VAL A 33 14.69 6.48 24.80
N GLU A 34 14.15 6.78 25.98
CA GLU A 34 12.80 6.38 26.39
C GLU A 34 11.78 7.40 25.86
N LEU A 35 10.69 6.93 25.24
CA LEU A 35 9.66 7.78 24.65
C LEU A 35 8.59 8.16 25.68
N CYS A 36 8.86 9.21 26.47
CA CYS A 36 7.94 9.68 27.49
C CYS A 36 6.74 10.45 26.90
N ASN A 37 6.98 11.23 25.85
CA ASN A 37 6.00 12.11 25.20
C ASN A 37 5.37 11.52 23.93
N GLU A 38 4.29 12.14 23.44
CA GLU A 38 3.61 11.78 22.18
C GLU A 38 4.50 11.87 20.94
N LYS A 39 5.57 12.67 21.01
CA LYS A 39 6.59 12.79 19.97
C LYS A 39 7.97 12.92 20.61
N MET A 40 8.96 12.40 19.89
CA MET A 40 10.36 12.74 20.10
C MET A 40 10.84 13.59 18.92
N ILE A 41 11.56 14.67 19.22
CA ILE A 41 12.11 15.60 18.23
C ILE A 41 13.60 15.80 18.48
N LEU A 42 14.41 15.37 17.52
CA LEU A 42 15.84 15.68 17.44
C LEU A 42 16.06 16.74 16.37
N GLU A 43 16.65 17.87 16.74
CA GLU A 43 17.03 18.93 15.80
C GLU A 43 18.52 18.85 15.51
N LEU A 44 18.89 18.86 14.23
CA LEU A 44 20.29 18.91 13.82
C LEU A 44 20.81 20.34 14.02
N LYS A 45 21.84 20.51 14.85
CA LYS A 45 22.45 21.82 15.13
C LYS A 45 23.05 22.38 13.84
N SER A 46 22.61 23.57 13.44
CA SER A 46 23.21 24.29 12.31
C SER A 46 24.30 25.23 12.79
N ASN A 47 25.54 25.08 12.32
CA ASN A 47 26.66 25.98 12.68
C ASN A 47 26.87 27.13 11.67
N GLY A 48 25.87 27.45 10.86
CA GLY A 48 25.95 28.51 9.84
C GLY A 48 26.47 27.99 8.50
N SER A 49 25.84 28.45 7.40
CA SER A 49 25.81 27.84 6.05
C SER A 49 25.03 26.51 6.01
N GLY A 50 24.12 26.39 5.05
CA GLY A 50 23.16 25.28 4.95
C GLY A 50 23.81 23.92 4.64
N PHE A 51 23.00 22.95 4.26
CA PHE A 51 23.49 21.63 3.89
C PHE A 51 24.21 21.67 2.53
N GLU A 52 25.46 21.22 2.45
CA GLU A 52 26.18 20.99 1.17
C GLU A 52 25.82 19.62 0.58
N TRP A 53 24.55 19.26 0.64
CA TRP A 53 24.03 18.01 0.10
C TRP A 53 23.40 18.29 -1.27
N THR A 54 23.40 17.28 -2.14
CA THR A 54 22.75 17.38 -3.44
C THR A 54 21.47 16.54 -3.46
N GLU A 55 20.56 16.91 -4.35
CA GLU A 55 19.29 16.23 -4.62
C GLU A 55 19.48 14.75 -5.01
N ASP A 56 20.65 14.40 -5.55
CA ASP A 56 20.97 13.04 -5.95
C ASP A 56 21.33 12.12 -4.79
N GLN A 57 21.63 12.68 -3.62
CA GLN A 57 22.08 11.92 -2.46
C GLN A 57 20.91 11.36 -1.65
N TYR A 58 21.22 10.34 -0.85
CA TYR A 58 20.31 9.75 0.11
C TYR A 58 20.64 10.23 1.52
N ILE A 59 19.60 10.56 2.28
CA ILE A 59 19.68 10.63 3.73
C ILE A 59 19.34 9.25 4.31
N ILE A 60 20.25 8.72 5.14
CA ILE A 60 20.15 7.40 5.74
C ILE A 60 20.01 7.52 7.24
N LEU A 61 19.03 6.84 7.83
CA LEU A 61 18.88 6.68 9.28
C LEU A 61 18.81 5.18 9.62
N ASP A 62 19.71 4.69 10.46
CA ASP A 62 19.73 3.31 10.95
C ASP A 62 19.13 3.25 12.35
N THR A 63 17.98 2.59 12.48
CA THR A 63 17.10 2.77 13.64
C THR A 63 16.57 1.44 14.19
N LEU A 64 16.25 1.41 15.48
CA LEU A 64 15.44 0.36 16.12
C LEU A 64 14.40 1.02 17.02
N THR A 65 13.15 0.58 16.88
CA THR A 65 12.02 1.07 17.67
C THR A 65 11.39 -0.08 18.43
N GLU A 66 11.47 -0.06 19.76
CA GLU A 66 10.93 -1.12 20.61
C GLU A 66 9.51 -0.79 21.09
N MET A 67 8.51 -1.40 20.45
CA MET A 67 7.09 -1.16 20.72
C MET A 67 6.14 -2.14 20.02
N ASP A 68 4.84 -2.05 20.31
CA ASP A 68 3.83 -3.02 19.86
C ASP A 68 3.10 -2.59 18.56
N SER A 69 3.39 -1.41 18.02
CA SER A 69 2.79 -0.90 16.78
C SER A 69 3.83 -0.36 15.80
N ASN A 70 3.43 -0.17 14.55
CA ASN A 70 4.25 0.62 13.63
C ASN A 70 4.45 2.05 14.15
N VAL A 71 5.53 2.69 13.73
CA VAL A 71 5.84 4.08 14.07
C VAL A 71 6.11 4.93 12.88
N ASN A 72 5.67 6.18 12.97
CA ASN A 72 5.96 7.18 11.97
C ASN A 72 7.27 7.89 12.34
N LEU A 73 8.33 7.64 11.58
CA LEU A 73 9.56 8.41 11.65
C LEU A 73 9.61 9.34 10.44
N LYS A 74 9.73 10.64 10.70
CA LYS A 74 9.79 11.71 9.71
C LYS A 74 11.10 12.46 9.83
N ILE A 75 11.57 12.94 8.69
CA ILE A 75 12.61 13.94 8.56
C ILE A 75 11.93 15.21 8.05
N GLU A 76 11.94 16.26 8.85
CA GLU A 76 11.37 17.55 8.51
C GLU A 76 12.48 18.51 8.06
N PHE A 77 12.30 19.07 6.87
CA PHE A 77 13.21 20.00 6.22
C PHE A 77 12.57 21.40 6.21
N TYR A 78 13.15 22.33 6.96
CA TYR A 78 12.64 23.68 7.12
C TYR A 78 13.38 24.66 6.20
N TYR A 79 12.63 25.52 5.50
CA TYR A 79 13.14 26.55 4.61
C TYR A 79 12.32 27.84 4.81
N GLY A 80 12.91 28.84 5.47
CA GLY A 80 12.16 29.97 6.01
C GLY A 80 11.13 29.49 7.05
N ASN A 81 9.86 29.83 6.85
CA ASN A 81 8.75 29.43 7.73
C ASN A 81 7.99 28.18 7.24
N GLU A 82 8.42 27.61 6.12
CA GLU A 82 7.78 26.44 5.49
C GLU A 82 8.53 25.16 5.87
N VAL A 83 7.84 24.02 5.78
CA VAL A 83 8.38 22.70 6.08
C VAL A 83 7.94 21.68 5.04
N THR A 84 8.88 20.81 4.67
CA THR A 84 8.59 19.58 3.91
C THR A 84 9.01 18.39 4.77
N SER A 85 8.11 17.43 4.99
CA SER A 85 8.38 16.23 5.77
C SER A 85 8.40 14.99 4.89
N LEU A 86 9.46 14.19 5.02
CA LEU A 86 9.64 12.91 4.36
C LEU A 86 9.71 11.83 5.43
N GLY A 87 8.93 10.76 5.33
CA GLY A 87 8.95 9.75 6.39
C GLY A 87 8.29 8.44 6.05
N TYR A 88 8.58 7.43 6.86
CA TYR A 88 7.99 6.10 6.75
C TYR A 88 7.35 5.68 8.05
N TYR A 89 6.31 4.85 7.94
CA TYR A 89 5.98 3.94 9.01
C TYR A 89 7.02 2.80 9.05
N LEU A 90 7.53 2.44 10.23
CA LEU A 90 8.59 1.43 10.39
C LEU A 90 8.08 0.14 11.04
N LEU A 91 8.74 -0.96 10.68
CA LEU A 91 8.58 -2.26 11.31
C LEU A 91 9.09 -2.20 12.76
N PRO A 92 8.25 -2.51 13.77
CA PRO A 92 8.69 -2.47 15.16
C PRO A 92 9.62 -3.64 15.51
N ASN A 93 10.39 -3.47 16.57
CA ASN A 93 11.25 -4.49 17.20
C ASN A 93 12.31 -5.11 16.29
N ARG A 94 12.60 -4.47 15.15
CA ARG A 94 13.66 -4.85 14.21
C ARG A 94 14.48 -3.62 13.86
N ARG A 95 15.77 -3.82 13.61
CA ARG A 95 16.65 -2.72 13.19
C ARG A 95 16.48 -2.51 11.68
N VAL A 96 16.06 -1.31 11.32
CA VAL A 96 15.64 -0.91 9.98
C VAL A 96 16.42 0.33 9.56
N LYS A 97 16.89 0.33 8.31
CA LYS A 97 17.48 1.51 7.68
C LYS A 97 16.44 2.22 6.82
N ILE A 98 16.18 3.49 7.11
CA ILE A 98 15.47 4.38 6.19
C ILE A 98 16.48 4.95 5.21
N ALA A 99 16.12 4.97 3.92
CA ALA A 99 16.87 5.63 2.87
C ALA A 99 15.92 6.47 2.01
N ILE A 100 16.10 7.79 2.02
CA ILE A 100 15.26 8.74 1.26
C ILE A 100 16.19 9.56 0.37
N LYS A 101 15.90 9.58 -0.95
CA LYS A 101 16.62 10.43 -1.89
C LYS A 101 16.19 11.89 -1.69
N LEU A 102 17.13 12.83 -1.69
CA LEU A 102 16.84 14.23 -1.36
C LEU A 102 16.04 14.95 -2.45
N ASP A 103 16.03 14.45 -3.69
CA ASP A 103 15.14 14.91 -4.76
C ASP A 103 13.64 14.71 -4.46
N GLU A 104 13.27 13.90 -3.45
CA GLU A 104 11.89 13.79 -2.97
C GLU A 104 11.38 15.10 -2.36
N LEU A 105 12.27 16.04 -1.99
CA LEU A 105 11.91 17.39 -1.56
C LEU A 105 11.18 18.19 -2.65
N GLU A 106 11.34 17.82 -3.92
CA GLU A 106 10.56 18.40 -5.02
C GLU A 106 9.08 18.00 -4.99
N SER A 107 8.69 17.10 -4.08
CA SER A 107 7.30 16.64 -3.91
C SER A 107 6.71 16.03 -5.19
N LYS A 108 7.58 15.42 -6.01
CA LYS A 108 7.25 14.79 -7.31
C LYS A 108 6.26 13.63 -7.20
N ARG A 109 6.10 13.07 -6.00
CA ARG A 109 5.13 12.04 -5.64
C ARG A 109 4.67 12.22 -4.20
N TRP A 110 3.51 11.65 -3.87
CA TRP A 110 3.01 11.56 -2.50
C TRP A 110 3.60 10.35 -1.78
N PHE A 111 3.65 9.20 -2.45
CA PHE A 111 4.14 7.97 -1.84
C PHE A 111 5.64 7.80 -2.09
N LEU A 112 6.42 7.76 -1.01
CA LEU A 112 7.83 7.39 -1.09
C LEU A 112 7.96 5.92 -1.51
N GLN A 113 9.06 5.61 -2.18
CA GLN A 113 9.39 4.24 -2.54
C GLN A 113 9.54 3.37 -1.29
N THR A 114 8.72 2.33 -1.16
CA THR A 114 8.85 1.37 -0.06
C THR A 114 10.22 0.66 -0.10
N ARG A 115 10.91 0.67 1.03
CA ARG A 115 12.19 -0.01 1.29
C ARG A 115 12.00 -1.16 2.29
N PRO A 116 12.92 -2.14 2.36
CA PRO A 116 12.86 -3.20 3.37
C PRO A 116 12.69 -2.64 4.80
N GLY A 117 11.82 -3.26 5.60
CA GLY A 117 11.52 -2.83 6.97
C GLY A 117 10.67 -1.56 7.09
N THR A 118 10.29 -0.94 5.99
CA THR A 118 9.38 0.22 5.96
C THR A 118 8.01 -0.18 5.43
N PHE A 119 6.98 0.47 5.94
CA PHE A 119 5.62 0.44 5.39
C PHE A 119 5.42 1.67 4.50
N LYS A 120 4.19 2.17 4.42
CA LYS A 120 3.81 3.32 3.58
C LYS A 120 4.64 4.56 3.96
N GLY A 121 5.38 5.12 3.01
CA GLY A 121 6.10 6.37 3.19
C GLY A 121 5.44 7.53 2.47
N HIS A 122 5.62 8.75 2.97
CA HIS A 122 4.92 9.92 2.49
C HIS A 122 5.82 11.15 2.36
N VAL A 123 5.46 12.02 1.41
CA VAL A 123 6.05 13.35 1.19
C VAL A 123 4.99 14.43 1.40
N ALA A 124 5.07 15.17 2.50
CA ALA A 124 4.15 16.29 2.79
C ALA A 124 4.88 17.63 2.76
N GLY A 125 4.19 18.69 2.32
CA GLY A 125 4.77 20.03 2.16
C GLY A 125 5.07 20.40 0.71
N LYS A 126 5.34 21.69 0.48
CA LYS A 126 5.51 22.26 -0.86
C LYS A 126 6.82 21.76 -1.52
N PRO A 127 6.86 21.67 -2.86
CA PRO A 127 8.11 21.47 -3.60
C PRO A 127 9.20 22.45 -3.16
N THR A 128 10.35 21.92 -2.80
CA THR A 128 11.54 22.69 -2.39
C THR A 128 12.82 22.01 -2.90
N HIS A 129 13.95 22.66 -2.69
CA HIS A 129 15.26 22.14 -3.05
C HIS A 129 16.16 22.09 -1.82
N ILE A 130 17.04 21.08 -1.73
CA ILE A 130 17.89 20.87 -0.55
C ILE A 130 18.75 22.09 -0.20
N SER A 131 19.23 22.84 -1.20
CA SER A 131 20.01 24.07 -1.00
C SER A 131 19.26 25.20 -0.28
N LYS A 132 17.92 25.13 -0.20
CA LYS A 132 17.10 26.10 0.55
C LYS A 132 16.88 25.71 2.00
N VAL A 133 17.21 24.47 2.36
CA VAL A 133 16.96 23.94 3.70
C VAL A 133 17.98 24.52 4.67
N GLY A 134 17.49 25.21 5.70
CA GLY A 134 18.32 25.80 6.75
C GLY A 134 18.31 25.00 8.05
N LYS A 135 17.33 24.10 8.24
CA LYS A 135 17.15 23.33 9.47
C LYS A 135 16.52 21.98 9.18
N LEU A 136 16.96 20.95 9.91
CA LEU A 136 16.47 19.58 9.81
C LEU A 136 16.04 19.08 11.19
N ARG A 137 14.90 18.36 11.24
CA ARG A 137 14.46 17.62 12.43
C ARG A 137 14.17 16.17 12.10
N ILE A 138 14.48 15.29 13.03
CA ILE A 138 13.96 13.93 13.07
C ILE A 138 12.80 13.93 14.05
N VAL A 139 11.63 13.51 13.59
CA VAL A 139 10.40 13.44 14.40
C VAL A 139 9.91 12.02 14.42
N LEU A 140 9.85 11.43 15.62
CA LEU A 140 9.25 10.13 15.85
C LEU A 140 7.91 10.32 16.58
N GLU A 141 6.83 9.81 16.00
CA GLU A 141 5.52 9.79 16.64
C GLU A 141 5.36 8.53 17.49
N LYS A 142 4.82 8.70 18.71
CA LYS A 142 4.67 7.62 19.70
C LYS A 142 3.67 6.55 19.18
N GLY A 143 4.12 5.31 19.07
CA GLY A 143 3.25 4.13 18.92
C GLY A 143 2.58 3.65 20.23
N LYS A 144 2.08 2.41 20.23
CA LYS A 144 1.50 1.74 21.40
C LYS A 144 2.58 1.04 22.24
N ASN A 145 2.46 1.16 23.56
CA ASN A 145 3.34 0.49 24.55
C ASN A 145 4.84 0.71 24.28
N ASN A 146 5.20 1.96 23.96
CA ASN A 146 6.56 2.30 23.60
C ASN A 146 7.54 2.07 24.74
N ARG A 147 8.72 1.56 24.38
CA ARG A 147 9.85 1.37 25.29
C ARG A 147 10.98 2.29 24.90
N THR A 148 11.64 2.04 23.77
CA THR A 148 12.81 2.82 23.35
C THR A 148 12.83 3.13 21.86
N PHE A 149 13.55 4.19 21.52
CA PHE A 149 14.06 4.43 20.17
C PHE A 149 15.57 4.46 20.22
N THR A 150 16.21 3.74 19.30
CA THR A 150 17.65 3.75 19.10
C THR A 150 17.99 4.25 17.71
N LEU A 151 18.85 5.27 17.61
CA LEU A 151 19.51 5.72 16.39
C LEU A 151 20.96 5.23 16.42
N PHE A 152 21.28 4.27 15.56
CA PHE A 152 22.62 3.70 15.45
C PHE A 152 23.54 4.57 14.61
N ASP A 153 23.02 5.12 13.52
CA ASP A 153 23.80 5.94 12.59
C ASP A 153 22.87 6.85 11.77
N MET A 154 23.42 7.99 11.34
CA MET A 154 22.80 8.87 10.37
C MET A 154 23.87 9.49 9.47
N TYR A 155 23.65 9.46 8.16
CA TYR A 155 24.64 9.97 7.20
C TYR A 155 24.00 10.28 5.85
N ILE A 156 24.74 11.02 5.02
CA ILE A 156 24.43 11.24 3.62
C ILE A 156 25.26 10.30 2.77
N SER A 157 24.68 9.76 1.71
CA SER A 157 25.34 8.80 0.81
C SER A 157 24.97 9.05 -0.64
N ASP A 158 25.92 8.86 -1.55
CA ASP A 158 25.65 8.84 -2.99
C ASP A 158 24.93 7.53 -3.41
N ASP A 159 25.16 6.45 -2.67
CA ASP A 159 24.63 5.11 -2.95
C ASP A 159 23.71 4.59 -1.84
N LEU A 160 22.82 3.65 -2.18
CA LEU A 160 22.04 2.93 -1.19
C LEU A 160 22.92 1.94 -0.40
N PRO A 161 22.84 1.91 0.94
CA PRO A 161 23.52 0.88 1.73
C PRO A 161 22.79 -0.46 1.63
N ASP A 162 23.35 -1.51 2.26
CA ASP A 162 22.59 -2.72 2.53
C ASP A 162 21.38 -2.41 3.43
N LEU A 163 20.19 -2.56 2.88
CA LEU A 163 18.92 -2.30 3.55
C LEU A 163 18.34 -3.54 4.25
N THR A 164 19.09 -4.64 4.34
CA THR A 164 18.62 -5.86 5.00
C THR A 164 18.16 -5.56 6.43
N VAL A 165 16.94 -5.98 6.75
CA VAL A 165 16.35 -5.82 8.08
C VAL A 165 17.04 -6.77 9.06
N ILE A 166 17.43 -6.26 10.22
CA ILE A 166 18.17 -7.03 11.22
C ILE A 166 17.25 -7.38 12.39
N GLY A 167 17.23 -8.66 12.75
CA GLY A 167 16.55 -9.20 13.93
C GLY A 167 15.99 -10.61 13.67
N GLU A 168 15.20 -11.11 14.63
CA GLU A 168 14.62 -12.44 14.58
C GLU A 168 13.50 -12.55 13.52
N PRO A 169 13.15 -13.77 13.05
CA PRO A 169 11.99 -13.97 12.19
C PRO A 169 10.71 -13.35 12.78
N LEU A 170 9.85 -12.82 11.92
CA LEU A 170 8.55 -12.23 12.26
C LEU A 170 7.37 -13.03 11.72
N VAL A 171 7.59 -13.82 10.68
CA VAL A 171 6.52 -14.50 9.94
C VAL A 171 6.73 -16.00 10.00
N ASP A 172 5.70 -16.71 10.47
CA ASP A 172 5.70 -18.18 10.55
C ASP A 172 5.49 -18.83 9.17
N GLU A 173 5.45 -20.15 9.13
CA GLU A 173 5.35 -20.92 7.90
C GLU A 173 4.04 -20.67 7.13
N MET A 174 3.00 -20.16 7.81
CA MET A 174 1.67 -19.90 7.27
C MET A 174 1.44 -18.42 6.93
N GLY A 175 2.41 -17.55 7.21
CA GLY A 175 2.29 -16.11 6.98
C GLY A 175 1.74 -15.32 8.18
N GLN A 176 1.68 -15.92 9.37
CA GLN A 176 1.18 -15.26 10.58
C GLN A 176 2.34 -14.60 11.36
N CYS A 177 2.03 -13.51 12.08
CA CYS A 177 3.00 -12.85 12.96
C CYS A 177 3.42 -13.80 14.10
N ILE A 178 4.72 -14.03 14.28
CA ILE A 178 5.28 -14.91 15.32
C ILE A 178 5.11 -14.28 16.70
N ASP A 179 5.40 -12.98 16.81
CA ASP A 179 5.52 -12.25 18.08
C ASP A 179 4.15 -11.96 18.74
N MET A 180 3.04 -12.33 18.09
CA MET A 180 1.68 -12.03 18.54
C MET A 180 0.86 -13.31 18.68
N ASP A 181 -0.02 -13.39 19.69
CA ASP A 181 -1.05 -14.42 19.79
C ASP A 181 -2.44 -13.79 19.89
N TRP A 182 -3.45 -14.46 19.32
CA TRP A 182 -4.83 -13.99 19.31
C TRP A 182 -5.80 -15.16 19.20
N GLU A 183 -7.06 -14.92 19.55
CA GLU A 183 -8.14 -15.89 19.39
C GLU A 183 -8.29 -16.28 17.91
N GLY A 184 -8.17 -17.58 17.61
CA GLY A 184 -8.25 -18.10 16.25
C GLY A 184 -6.91 -18.15 15.48
N LYS A 185 -5.77 -17.80 16.10
CA LYS A 185 -4.45 -18.03 15.48
C LYS A 185 -4.24 -19.52 15.25
N THR A 186 -4.00 -19.91 14.00
CA THR A 186 -3.80 -21.32 13.63
C THR A 186 -2.44 -21.80 14.14
N LYS A 187 -2.39 -22.97 14.81
CA LYS A 187 -1.18 -23.42 15.51
C LYS A 187 -0.30 -24.37 14.69
N SER A 188 -0.82 -24.90 13.58
CA SER A 188 -0.06 -25.79 12.69
C SER A 188 -0.58 -25.78 11.25
N THR A 189 0.28 -26.17 10.32
CA THR A 189 -0.11 -26.33 8.91
C THR A 189 -1.18 -27.41 8.72
N GLN A 190 -1.19 -28.47 9.54
CA GLN A 190 -2.24 -29.49 9.52
C GLN A 190 -3.60 -28.94 9.96
N GLU A 191 -3.62 -28.09 10.99
CA GLU A 191 -4.85 -27.42 11.43
C GLU A 191 -5.38 -26.48 10.36
N LEU A 192 -4.51 -25.70 9.72
CA LEU A 192 -4.86 -24.83 8.58
C LEU A 192 -5.49 -25.65 7.43
N ILE A 193 -4.86 -26.76 7.03
CA ILE A 193 -5.36 -27.62 5.95
C ILE A 193 -6.75 -28.16 6.30
N ARG A 194 -6.93 -28.63 7.54
CA ARG A 194 -8.23 -29.11 8.02
C ARG A 194 -9.29 -28.00 8.02
N PHE A 195 -8.95 -26.80 8.48
CA PHE A 195 -9.85 -25.65 8.44
C PHE A 195 -10.31 -25.34 7.02
N LEU A 196 -9.38 -25.24 6.06
CA LEU A 196 -9.69 -24.93 4.67
C LEU A 196 -10.56 -26.03 4.02
N ARG A 197 -10.27 -27.31 4.27
CA ARG A 197 -11.08 -28.42 3.75
C ARG A 197 -12.50 -28.42 4.31
N ASN A 198 -12.66 -28.08 5.59
CA ASN A 198 -13.99 -27.94 6.19
C ASN A 198 -14.77 -26.76 5.58
N GLU A 199 -14.10 -25.64 5.29
CA GLU A 199 -14.71 -24.50 4.59
C GLU A 199 -15.16 -24.87 3.17
N LEU A 200 -14.38 -25.68 2.45
CA LEU A 200 -14.78 -26.17 1.13
C LEU A 200 -16.02 -27.05 1.22
N ALA A 201 -16.04 -28.02 2.15
CA ALA A 201 -17.21 -28.88 2.36
C ALA A 201 -18.47 -28.07 2.71
N ALA A 202 -18.34 -27.07 3.59
CA ALA A 202 -19.47 -26.19 3.94
C ALA A 202 -19.94 -25.29 2.79
N ALA A 203 -19.07 -25.01 1.82
CA ALA A 203 -19.40 -24.20 0.64
C ALA A 203 -20.24 -24.98 -0.39
N GLU A 204 -20.11 -26.30 -0.46
CA GLU A 204 -20.86 -27.15 -1.41
C GLU A 204 -22.39 -27.07 -1.19
N ASP A 205 -22.81 -26.77 0.04
CA ASP A 205 -24.24 -26.63 0.41
C ASP A 205 -24.85 -25.25 0.10
N HIS A 206 -24.09 -24.27 -0.38
CA HIS A 206 -24.52 -22.87 -0.49
C HIS A 206 -24.66 -22.37 -1.94
N ALA A 207 -25.85 -22.55 -2.53
CA ALA A 207 -26.11 -22.12 -3.92
C ALA A 207 -26.53 -20.63 -4.10
N GLY A 208 -27.00 -19.95 -3.05
CA GLY A 208 -27.64 -18.61 -3.20
C GLY A 208 -27.48 -17.68 -2.01
N TYR A 209 -28.01 -16.45 -2.15
CA TYR A 209 -28.04 -15.47 -1.06
C TYR A 209 -28.89 -15.97 0.11
N VAL A 210 -28.44 -15.67 1.34
CA VAL A 210 -29.19 -16.01 2.56
C VAL A 210 -30.49 -15.24 2.65
N ASN A 211 -30.51 -13.98 2.19
CA ASN A 211 -31.70 -13.15 2.21
C ASN A 211 -32.67 -13.54 1.08
N LYS A 212 -33.79 -14.17 1.43
CA LYS A 212 -34.82 -14.61 0.47
C LYS A 212 -35.62 -13.46 -0.15
N SER A 213 -35.52 -12.23 0.38
CA SER A 213 -36.08 -11.02 -0.22
C SER A 213 -35.14 -10.37 -1.23
N TRP A 214 -34.11 -11.08 -1.70
CA TRP A 214 -33.19 -10.60 -2.72
C TRP A 214 -33.42 -11.26 -4.07
N SER A 215 -33.27 -10.47 -5.14
CA SER A 215 -33.26 -10.94 -6.52
C SER A 215 -32.01 -11.79 -6.78
N LYS A 216 -31.90 -12.36 -7.99
CA LYS A 216 -30.66 -13.04 -8.44
C LYS A 216 -29.45 -12.11 -8.50
N TYR A 217 -29.67 -10.79 -8.52
CA TYR A 217 -28.65 -9.75 -8.46
C TYR A 217 -28.49 -9.16 -7.05
N GLY A 218 -29.15 -9.69 -6.01
CA GLY A 218 -29.01 -9.17 -4.66
C GLY A 218 -29.77 -7.86 -4.38
N GLY A 219 -30.69 -7.46 -5.26
CA GLY A 219 -31.59 -6.31 -5.07
C GLY A 219 -32.81 -6.66 -4.22
N TRP A 220 -33.32 -5.71 -3.45
CA TRP A 220 -34.43 -5.91 -2.52
C TRP A 220 -35.78 -5.99 -3.23
N THR A 221 -36.38 -7.18 -3.26
CA THR A 221 -37.57 -7.48 -4.07
C THR A 221 -38.85 -6.78 -3.61
N LYS A 222 -38.87 -6.20 -2.41
CA LYS A 222 -40.04 -5.46 -1.89
C LYS A 222 -40.13 -4.02 -2.41
N LYS A 223 -39.15 -3.55 -3.18
CA LYS A 223 -39.16 -2.22 -3.80
C LYS A 223 -38.70 -2.33 -5.24
N GLN A 224 -39.58 -1.98 -6.17
CA GLN A 224 -39.38 -2.17 -7.60
C GLN A 224 -39.54 -0.85 -8.37
N PHE A 225 -38.77 -0.74 -9.44
CA PHE A 225 -38.71 0.32 -10.44
C PHE A 225 -38.71 -0.31 -11.84
N GLU A 226 -38.47 0.49 -12.88
CA GLU A 226 -38.36 0.01 -14.26
C GLU A 226 -37.18 -0.96 -14.46
N ALA A 227 -37.43 -2.14 -15.03
CA ALA A 227 -36.38 -3.08 -15.38
C ALA A 227 -35.70 -2.64 -16.69
N LYS A 228 -34.44 -2.18 -16.60
CA LYS A 228 -33.65 -1.71 -17.76
C LYS A 228 -32.64 -2.73 -18.29
N GLY A 229 -32.53 -3.88 -17.65
CA GLY A 229 -31.55 -4.91 -18.01
C GLY A 229 -30.10 -4.62 -17.59
N TYR A 230 -29.85 -3.49 -16.93
CA TYR A 230 -28.55 -3.09 -16.37
C TYR A 230 -28.75 -2.30 -15.08
N PHE A 231 -27.68 -2.17 -14.30
CA PHE A 231 -27.70 -1.30 -13.12
C PHE A 231 -27.84 0.18 -13.52
N TYR A 232 -28.65 0.92 -12.76
CA TYR A 232 -28.78 2.37 -12.94
C TYR A 232 -29.14 3.08 -11.63
N THR A 233 -29.02 4.40 -11.59
CA THR A 233 -29.39 5.21 -10.41
C THR A 233 -30.83 5.72 -10.52
N HIS A 234 -31.56 5.70 -9.42
CA HIS A 234 -32.92 6.24 -9.35
C HIS A 234 -33.13 7.01 -8.04
N ASN A 235 -33.69 8.22 -8.13
CA ASN A 235 -34.12 8.98 -6.97
C ASN A 235 -35.65 8.92 -6.89
N ASP A 236 -36.18 8.37 -5.80
CA ASP A 236 -37.62 8.21 -5.60
C ASP A 236 -38.30 9.43 -4.93
N GLY A 237 -37.61 10.57 -4.90
CA GLY A 237 -38.01 11.80 -4.22
C GLY A 237 -37.60 11.85 -2.75
N LYS A 238 -37.14 10.74 -2.16
CA LYS A 238 -36.67 10.67 -0.76
C LYS A 238 -35.23 10.19 -0.65
N ARG A 239 -34.82 9.21 -1.45
CA ARG A 239 -33.49 8.60 -1.41
C ARG A 239 -32.99 8.25 -2.80
N TRP A 240 -31.68 8.25 -2.94
CA TRP A 240 -31.00 7.65 -4.08
C TRP A 240 -30.89 6.13 -3.88
N TRP A 241 -31.18 5.42 -4.95
CA TRP A 241 -31.04 3.97 -5.07
C TRP A 241 -30.14 3.67 -6.26
N LEU A 242 -29.35 2.60 -6.16
CA LEU A 242 -29.08 1.81 -7.34
C LEU A 242 -30.31 0.94 -7.62
N VAL A 243 -30.52 0.58 -8.87
CA VAL A 243 -31.56 -0.34 -9.30
C VAL A 243 -30.88 -1.47 -10.04
N ASP A 244 -31.22 -2.71 -9.70
CA ASP A 244 -30.67 -3.89 -10.35
C ASP A 244 -31.31 -4.12 -11.75
N PRO A 245 -30.74 -5.01 -12.58
CA PRO A 245 -31.25 -5.25 -13.94
C PRO A 245 -32.71 -5.67 -14.04
N ASP A 246 -33.25 -6.33 -13.01
CA ASP A 246 -34.65 -6.78 -12.94
C ASP A 246 -35.57 -5.69 -12.36
N GLY A 247 -35.04 -4.50 -12.03
CA GLY A 247 -35.78 -3.34 -11.56
C GLY A 247 -35.87 -3.21 -10.03
N TYR A 248 -35.17 -4.03 -9.24
CA TYR A 248 -35.28 -3.97 -7.78
C TYR A 248 -34.32 -2.98 -7.15
N ALA A 249 -34.74 -2.33 -6.06
CA ALA A 249 -33.90 -1.40 -5.32
C ALA A 249 -32.64 -2.10 -4.78
N PHE A 250 -31.48 -1.54 -5.05
CA PHE A 250 -30.18 -2.14 -4.76
C PHE A 250 -29.34 -1.23 -3.86
N PHE A 251 -28.70 -1.86 -2.87
CA PHE A 251 -27.66 -1.24 -2.05
C PHE A 251 -26.40 -2.08 -2.20
N SER A 252 -25.33 -1.47 -2.70
CA SER A 252 -24.05 -2.14 -2.93
C SER A 252 -23.34 -2.38 -1.60
N ASN A 253 -23.30 -3.64 -1.15
CA ASN A 253 -22.53 -4.07 0.01
C ASN A 253 -21.52 -5.13 -0.43
N GLY A 254 -20.23 -4.80 -0.36
CA GLY A 254 -19.16 -5.65 -0.86
C GLY A 254 -17.81 -5.40 -0.20
N VAL A 255 -16.94 -6.41 -0.28
CA VAL A 255 -15.56 -6.36 0.23
C VAL A 255 -14.64 -5.88 -0.89
N CYS A 256 -13.79 -4.88 -0.62
CA CYS A 256 -12.74 -4.46 -1.55
C CYS A 256 -11.80 -5.63 -1.83
N TYR A 257 -11.36 -5.79 -3.09
CA TYR A 257 -10.55 -6.93 -3.52
C TYR A 257 -11.21 -8.30 -3.27
N GLY A 258 -12.55 -8.36 -3.22
CA GLY A 258 -13.29 -9.61 -2.98
C GLY A 258 -13.04 -10.72 -4.01
N SER A 259 -12.35 -10.42 -5.12
CA SER A 259 -11.97 -11.37 -6.17
C SER A 259 -10.47 -11.73 -6.16
N ARG A 260 -9.73 -11.46 -5.08
CA ARG A 260 -8.27 -11.66 -5.00
C ARG A 260 -7.89 -12.73 -3.97
N MET A 261 -7.08 -13.73 -4.36
CA MET A 261 -6.49 -14.68 -3.41
C MET A 261 -5.23 -14.10 -2.78
N GLY A 262 -5.42 -13.37 -1.67
CA GLY A 262 -4.32 -12.84 -0.87
C GLY A 262 -3.47 -11.79 -1.58
N TYR A 263 -2.43 -11.35 -0.88
CA TYR A 263 -1.53 -10.31 -1.36
C TYR A 263 -0.08 -10.78 -1.33
N PHE A 264 0.69 -10.25 -2.27
CA PHE A 264 2.12 -10.41 -2.31
C PHE A 264 2.77 -9.45 -1.31
N GLY A 265 3.55 -9.99 -0.38
CA GLY A 265 4.40 -9.21 0.53
C GLY A 265 5.86 -9.26 0.09
N PHE A 266 6.58 -8.15 0.23
CA PHE A 266 8.02 -8.11 -0.08
C PHE A 266 8.80 -9.13 0.75
N VAL A 267 9.73 -9.84 0.10
CA VAL A 267 10.74 -10.66 0.81
C VAL A 267 12.15 -10.12 0.60
N ASP A 268 12.35 -9.31 -0.43
CA ASP A 268 13.64 -8.70 -0.74
C ASP A 268 14.13 -7.81 0.42
N GLY A 269 15.39 -7.98 0.82
CA GLY A 269 15.95 -7.37 2.04
C GLY A 269 15.32 -7.82 3.36
N MET A 270 14.42 -8.82 3.35
CA MET A 270 13.68 -9.30 4.53
C MET A 270 13.58 -10.83 4.60
N ARG A 271 14.35 -11.59 3.83
CA ARG A 271 14.23 -13.07 3.79
C ARG A 271 14.42 -13.72 5.17
N ASN A 272 15.30 -13.17 5.99
CA ASN A 272 15.52 -13.60 7.39
C ASN A 272 14.33 -13.30 8.31
N MET A 273 13.36 -12.48 7.89
CA MET A 273 12.12 -12.23 8.65
C MET A 273 11.11 -13.37 8.51
N TYR A 274 11.34 -14.37 7.65
CA TYR A 274 10.43 -15.47 7.41
C TYR A 274 11.05 -16.78 7.87
N ARG A 275 10.35 -17.55 8.71
CA ARG A 275 10.80 -18.90 9.09
C ARG A 275 10.83 -19.86 7.91
N TRP A 276 9.95 -19.62 6.93
CA TRP A 276 9.85 -20.44 5.74
C TRP A 276 9.48 -19.60 4.54
N LEU A 277 10.22 -19.85 3.46
CA LEU A 277 9.91 -19.47 2.10
C LEU A 277 10.30 -20.67 1.21
N PRO A 278 9.46 -21.09 0.26
CA PRO A 278 9.85 -22.12 -0.68
C PRO A 278 10.95 -21.60 -1.61
N SER A 279 11.69 -22.49 -2.27
CA SER A 279 12.60 -22.05 -3.34
C SER A 279 11.82 -21.30 -4.41
N ILE A 280 12.44 -20.30 -5.03
CA ILE A 280 11.87 -19.62 -6.21
C ILE A 280 11.76 -20.56 -7.42
N GLU A 281 12.53 -21.66 -7.41
CA GLU A 281 12.51 -22.73 -8.41
C GLU A 281 11.51 -23.83 -8.08
N ASP A 282 10.83 -23.77 -6.93
CA ASP A 282 9.80 -24.73 -6.56
C ASP A 282 8.55 -24.51 -7.41
N GLU A 283 8.38 -25.34 -8.44
CA GLU A 283 7.24 -25.28 -9.37
C GLU A 283 5.88 -25.33 -8.65
N LYS A 284 5.78 -26.00 -7.49
CA LYS A 284 4.55 -26.06 -6.70
C LYS A 284 4.10 -24.68 -6.22
N TYR A 285 5.04 -23.82 -5.84
CA TYR A 285 4.75 -22.50 -5.27
C TYR A 285 5.09 -21.35 -6.22
N LYS A 286 5.43 -21.63 -7.48
CA LYS A 286 5.79 -20.64 -8.48
C LYS A 286 4.77 -19.53 -8.64
N ILE A 287 3.47 -19.86 -8.65
CA ILE A 287 2.39 -18.89 -8.74
C ILE A 287 2.22 -18.04 -7.47
N ALA A 288 2.78 -18.45 -6.34
CA ALA A 288 2.83 -17.65 -5.11
C ALA A 288 4.04 -16.72 -5.05
N TRP A 289 4.94 -16.78 -6.02
CA TRP A 289 6.03 -15.84 -6.23
C TRP A 289 5.70 -14.81 -7.31
N THR A 290 6.24 -13.61 -7.16
CA THR A 290 6.29 -12.59 -8.20
C THR A 290 7.45 -11.64 -7.95
N THR A 291 7.73 -10.75 -8.90
CA THR A 291 8.61 -9.60 -8.71
C THR A 291 7.81 -8.30 -8.74
N ALA A 292 8.37 -7.24 -8.13
CA ALA A 292 7.67 -5.97 -7.97
C ALA A 292 7.36 -5.29 -9.32
N ASP A 293 8.16 -5.54 -10.35
CA ASP A 293 7.95 -5.03 -11.71
C ASP A 293 6.74 -5.64 -12.43
N GLN A 294 6.14 -6.69 -11.86
CA GLN A 294 4.88 -7.29 -12.34
C GLN A 294 3.64 -6.74 -11.60
N ILE A 295 3.84 -5.97 -10.52
CA ILE A 295 2.76 -5.36 -9.76
C ILE A 295 2.47 -3.97 -10.32
N ALA A 296 1.35 -3.81 -11.02
CA ALA A 296 0.97 -2.57 -11.70
C ALA A 296 1.02 -1.33 -10.77
N GLU A 297 0.54 -1.43 -9.53
CA GLU A 297 0.61 -0.32 -8.56
C GLU A 297 2.04 0.02 -8.12
N TYR A 298 2.95 -0.97 -8.08
CA TYR A 298 4.36 -0.71 -7.81
C TYR A 298 5.01 0.01 -8.99
N VAL A 299 4.81 -0.52 -10.20
CA VAL A 299 5.34 0.06 -11.45
C VAL A 299 4.83 1.49 -11.65
N LYS A 300 3.54 1.73 -11.38
CA LYS A 300 2.92 3.07 -11.43
C LYS A 300 3.68 4.11 -10.62
N ARG A 301 4.24 3.71 -9.46
CA ARG A 301 4.85 4.62 -8.46
C ARG A 301 6.38 4.66 -8.50
N ASN A 302 7.02 3.57 -8.90
CA ASN A 302 8.47 3.40 -8.79
C ASN A 302 9.15 3.12 -10.14
N GLY A 303 8.38 2.83 -11.19
CA GLY A 303 8.91 2.38 -12.48
C GLY A 303 9.18 0.88 -12.51
N LYS A 304 9.22 0.33 -13.74
CA LYS A 304 9.38 -1.11 -13.97
C LYS A 304 10.78 -1.61 -13.63
N GLU A 305 11.81 -0.88 -14.05
CA GLU A 305 13.21 -1.27 -13.83
C GLU A 305 13.53 -1.42 -12.34
N GLU A 306 13.03 -0.51 -11.51
CA GLU A 306 13.24 -0.53 -10.07
C GLU A 306 12.62 -1.75 -9.38
N GLY A 307 11.64 -2.42 -10.02
CA GLY A 307 10.99 -3.59 -9.46
C GLY A 307 11.64 -4.92 -9.81
N LYS A 308 12.57 -4.94 -10.78
CA LYS A 308 13.20 -6.18 -11.25
C LYS A 308 14.02 -6.82 -10.13
N GLY A 309 13.90 -8.13 -9.99
CA GLY A 309 14.62 -8.90 -8.97
C GLY A 309 14.13 -8.69 -7.53
N LYS A 310 13.17 -7.77 -7.29
CA LYS A 310 12.58 -7.57 -5.96
C LYS A 310 11.43 -8.53 -5.76
N TYR A 311 11.72 -9.66 -5.13
CA TYR A 311 10.75 -10.73 -4.94
C TYR A 311 9.69 -10.39 -3.88
N LEU A 312 8.48 -10.85 -4.16
CA LEU A 312 7.35 -10.86 -3.25
C LEU A 312 6.72 -12.25 -3.21
N PHE A 313 6.13 -12.60 -2.06
CA PHE A 313 5.51 -13.89 -1.82
C PHE A 313 4.09 -13.77 -1.26
N ASN A 314 3.19 -14.66 -1.68
CA ASN A 314 1.79 -14.70 -1.26
C ASN A 314 1.50 -15.95 -0.40
N PHE A 315 1.54 -15.77 0.93
CA PHE A 315 1.30 -16.85 1.89
C PHE A 315 -0.13 -17.41 1.83
N ALA A 316 -1.15 -16.58 1.60
CA ALA A 316 -2.53 -17.06 1.50
C ALA A 316 -2.70 -18.02 0.32
N ARG A 317 -2.06 -17.71 -0.82
CA ARG A 317 -2.02 -18.62 -1.96
C ARG A 317 -1.25 -19.90 -1.65
N ALA A 318 -0.07 -19.78 -1.04
CA ALA A 318 0.71 -20.96 -0.61
C ALA A 318 -0.10 -21.86 0.35
N ASN A 319 -0.92 -21.26 1.22
CA ASN A 319 -1.81 -21.97 2.13
C ASN A 319 -2.92 -22.74 1.40
N MET A 320 -3.51 -22.16 0.35
CA MET A 320 -4.47 -22.88 -0.49
C MET A 320 -3.81 -24.02 -1.27
N ILE A 321 -2.61 -23.79 -1.83
CA ILE A 321 -1.82 -24.84 -2.51
C ILE A 321 -1.47 -25.98 -1.53
N ARG A 322 -1.17 -25.67 -0.27
CA ARG A 322 -0.94 -26.70 0.76
C ARG A 322 -2.17 -27.59 1.00
N ALA A 323 -3.36 -26.99 1.02
CA ALA A 323 -4.59 -27.71 1.33
C ALA A 323 -5.13 -28.52 0.15
N PHE A 324 -5.01 -27.99 -1.08
CA PHE A 324 -5.73 -28.44 -2.26
C PHE A 324 -4.84 -28.77 -3.48
N GLY A 325 -3.53 -28.53 -3.43
CA GLY A 325 -2.65 -28.78 -4.57
C GLY A 325 -3.04 -27.95 -5.79
N ASP A 326 -3.14 -28.58 -6.96
CA ASP A 326 -3.45 -27.91 -8.23
C ASP A 326 -4.89 -27.36 -8.28
N ASP A 327 -5.81 -27.93 -7.50
CA ASP A 327 -7.22 -27.52 -7.44
C ASP A 327 -7.46 -26.28 -6.55
N TRP A 328 -6.39 -25.65 -6.06
CA TRP A 328 -6.48 -24.55 -5.08
C TRP A 328 -7.34 -23.37 -5.55
N TRP A 329 -7.31 -23.04 -6.85
CA TRP A 329 -8.07 -21.91 -7.40
C TRP A 329 -9.56 -22.19 -7.39
N GLU A 330 -9.96 -23.39 -7.83
CA GLU A 330 -11.37 -23.79 -7.85
C GLU A 330 -11.91 -23.95 -6.42
N ALA A 331 -11.11 -24.52 -5.50
CA ALA A 331 -11.46 -24.58 -4.09
C ALA A 331 -11.68 -23.18 -3.50
N TRP A 332 -10.78 -22.22 -3.81
CA TRP A 332 -10.97 -20.84 -3.36
C TRP A 332 -12.22 -20.20 -3.94
N ASN A 333 -12.48 -20.34 -5.24
CA ASN A 333 -13.65 -19.77 -5.89
C ASN A 333 -14.94 -20.20 -5.17
N LYS A 334 -15.08 -21.51 -4.90
CA LYS A 334 -16.23 -22.06 -4.17
C LYS A 334 -16.35 -21.50 -2.77
N ILE A 335 -15.27 -21.55 -1.98
CA ILE A 335 -15.24 -21.03 -0.60
C ILE A 335 -15.61 -19.55 -0.57
N ASN A 336 -14.99 -18.74 -1.43
CA ASN A 336 -15.15 -17.30 -1.45
C ASN A 336 -16.58 -16.90 -1.85
N VAL A 337 -17.14 -17.49 -2.91
CA VAL A 337 -18.51 -17.21 -3.35
C VAL A 337 -19.52 -17.59 -2.27
N ALA A 338 -19.36 -18.77 -1.65
CA ALA A 338 -20.22 -19.21 -0.56
C ALA A 338 -20.14 -18.24 0.63
N ARG A 339 -18.94 -17.81 1.04
CA ARG A 339 -18.75 -16.82 2.12
C ARG A 339 -19.42 -15.49 1.81
N LEU A 340 -19.16 -14.91 0.64
CA LEU A 340 -19.76 -13.62 0.26
C LEU A 340 -21.29 -13.68 0.34
N LYS A 341 -21.91 -14.71 -0.24
CA LYS A 341 -23.36 -14.89 -0.21
C LYS A 341 -23.89 -15.18 1.19
N LYS A 342 -23.18 -15.99 1.99
CA LYS A 342 -23.54 -16.36 3.37
C LYS A 342 -23.46 -15.17 4.32
N TRP A 343 -22.48 -14.30 4.14
CA TRP A 343 -22.26 -13.09 4.95
C TRP A 343 -23.15 -11.92 4.52
N GLY A 344 -23.95 -12.07 3.47
CA GLY A 344 -24.83 -11.01 2.99
C GLY A 344 -24.11 -9.93 2.18
N PHE A 345 -22.99 -10.26 1.54
CA PHE A 345 -22.40 -9.41 0.50
C PHE A 345 -23.09 -9.70 -0.84
N ASN A 346 -23.59 -8.66 -1.49
CA ASN A 346 -24.22 -8.72 -2.81
C ASN A 346 -23.35 -8.10 -3.91
N THR A 347 -22.15 -7.64 -3.57
CA THR A 347 -21.25 -6.98 -4.51
C THR A 347 -19.81 -7.48 -4.34
N ILE A 348 -19.13 -7.76 -5.45
CA ILE A 348 -17.67 -7.86 -5.50
C ILE A 348 -17.16 -6.46 -5.83
N SER A 349 -16.65 -5.77 -4.80
CA SER A 349 -16.50 -4.32 -4.77
C SER A 349 -15.25 -3.82 -5.52
N VAL A 350 -14.77 -2.62 -5.19
CA VAL A 350 -13.60 -1.98 -5.81
C VAL A 350 -12.36 -2.87 -5.79
N CYS A 351 -11.44 -2.62 -6.74
CA CYS A 351 -10.20 -3.35 -6.99
C CYS A 351 -10.35 -4.74 -7.64
N VAL A 352 -11.48 -4.96 -8.31
CA VAL A 352 -11.67 -6.09 -9.24
C VAL A 352 -11.13 -5.71 -10.61
N ASN A 353 -10.20 -6.50 -11.12
CA ASN A 353 -9.58 -6.34 -12.43
C ASN A 353 -8.84 -7.64 -12.80
N ASN A 354 -8.29 -7.75 -14.02
CA ASN A 354 -7.44 -8.88 -14.39
C ASN A 354 -6.04 -8.72 -13.83
N TYR A 355 -5.57 -9.73 -13.10
CA TYR A 355 -4.19 -9.86 -12.66
C TYR A 355 -3.48 -10.91 -13.51
N MET A 356 -2.14 -10.86 -13.57
CA MET A 356 -1.35 -11.79 -14.38
C MET A 356 -1.42 -13.23 -13.86
N ASP A 357 -1.86 -13.41 -12.62
CA ASP A 357 -1.76 -14.64 -11.84
C ASP A 357 -3.11 -15.23 -11.43
N GLU A 358 -4.23 -14.60 -11.83
CA GLU A 358 -5.59 -15.04 -11.46
C GLU A 358 -6.58 -14.82 -12.60
N ASN A 359 -7.41 -15.82 -12.88
CA ASN A 359 -8.46 -15.74 -13.89
C ASN A 359 -9.74 -15.09 -13.32
N VAL A 360 -9.69 -13.77 -13.12
CA VAL A 360 -10.79 -13.03 -12.47
C VAL A 360 -12.07 -13.04 -13.31
N LEU A 361 -11.99 -13.02 -14.64
CA LEU A 361 -13.18 -13.10 -15.50
C LEU A 361 -13.96 -14.41 -15.30
N GLU A 362 -13.26 -15.54 -15.25
CA GLU A 362 -13.87 -16.85 -14.97
C GLU A 362 -14.49 -16.89 -13.57
N TYR A 363 -13.79 -16.34 -12.56
CA TYR A 363 -14.34 -16.21 -11.21
C TYR A 363 -15.65 -15.42 -11.21
N LEU A 364 -15.72 -14.26 -11.89
CA LEU A 364 -16.92 -13.43 -11.96
C LEU A 364 -18.06 -14.16 -12.68
N GLU A 365 -17.76 -14.88 -13.75
CA GLU A 365 -18.74 -15.68 -14.48
C GLU A 365 -19.36 -16.77 -13.59
N LYS A 366 -18.56 -17.46 -12.78
CA LYS A 366 -19.00 -18.51 -11.85
C LYS A 366 -19.72 -17.93 -10.62
N ALA A 367 -19.21 -16.83 -10.06
CA ALA A 367 -19.74 -16.24 -8.83
C ALA A 367 -21.21 -15.82 -8.97
N LYS A 368 -21.56 -15.25 -10.14
CA LYS A 368 -22.87 -14.63 -10.40
C LYS A 368 -23.27 -13.66 -9.27
N ILE A 369 -22.29 -12.85 -8.83
CA ILE A 369 -22.48 -11.75 -7.89
C ILE A 369 -22.20 -10.45 -8.67
N PRO A 370 -23.05 -9.42 -8.54
CA PRO A 370 -22.78 -8.12 -9.13
C PRO A 370 -21.38 -7.60 -8.77
N PHE A 371 -20.73 -6.91 -9.69
CA PHE A 371 -19.37 -6.45 -9.49
C PHE A 371 -19.15 -5.05 -10.07
N THR A 372 -18.11 -4.39 -9.55
CA THR A 372 -17.54 -3.20 -10.18
C THR A 372 -16.25 -3.58 -10.90
N TRP A 373 -15.85 -2.86 -11.94
CA TRP A 373 -14.54 -3.06 -12.60
C TRP A 373 -13.60 -1.89 -12.33
N THR A 374 -12.37 -2.14 -11.93
CA THR A 374 -11.35 -1.09 -11.73
C THR A 374 -10.43 -1.08 -12.93
N LEU A 375 -10.50 -0.01 -13.74
CA LEU A 375 -9.61 0.14 -14.88
C LEU A 375 -8.18 0.38 -14.40
N LYS A 376 -7.22 -0.19 -15.12
CA LYS A 376 -5.79 -0.02 -14.85
C LYS A 376 -5.19 1.02 -15.78
N GLU A 377 -4.04 1.56 -15.38
CA GLU A 377 -3.25 2.47 -16.22
C GLU A 377 -4.02 3.73 -16.61
N PHE A 378 -4.50 4.46 -15.59
CA PHE A 378 -5.18 5.75 -15.78
C PHE A 378 -4.41 6.62 -16.81
N PRO A 379 -5.09 7.22 -17.80
CA PRO A 379 -4.43 7.93 -18.88
C PRO A 379 -3.58 9.07 -18.33
N LYS A 380 -2.27 8.98 -18.55
CA LYS A 380 -1.28 10.02 -18.23
C LYS A 380 -0.76 10.64 -19.51
N THR A 381 -0.39 11.90 -19.51
CA THR A 381 0.35 12.56 -20.60
C THR A 381 1.85 12.47 -20.35
N ASN A 382 2.68 12.76 -21.35
CA ASN A 382 4.14 12.79 -21.16
C ASN A 382 4.58 13.91 -20.21
N LYS A 383 3.86 15.04 -20.23
CA LYS A 383 4.01 16.14 -19.28
C LYS A 383 2.87 16.07 -18.26
N MET A 384 3.20 16.09 -16.98
CA MET A 384 2.22 16.12 -15.89
C MET A 384 2.18 17.54 -15.30
N ILE A 385 0.99 18.01 -14.92
CA ILE A 385 0.81 19.32 -14.28
C ILE A 385 1.41 19.31 -12.88
N PHE A 386 1.12 18.27 -12.10
CA PHE A 386 1.63 18.08 -10.75
C PHE A 386 1.54 16.61 -10.37
N ARG A 387 2.65 16.01 -9.93
CA ARG A 387 2.75 14.58 -9.61
C ARG A 387 2.18 13.71 -10.73
N ASP A 388 1.08 13.01 -10.46
CA ASP A 388 0.38 12.13 -11.38
C ASP A 388 -0.87 12.76 -12.01
N PHE A 389 -1.03 14.09 -11.95
CA PHE A 389 -2.08 14.82 -12.67
C PHE A 389 -1.69 15.11 -14.13
N PRO A 390 -2.34 14.48 -15.12
CA PRO A 390 -2.06 14.75 -16.53
C PRO A 390 -2.56 16.13 -16.95
N ASP A 391 -1.99 16.65 -18.04
CA ASP A 391 -2.60 17.75 -18.77
C ASP A 391 -3.82 17.23 -19.55
N VAL A 392 -5.02 17.51 -19.05
CA VAL A 392 -6.27 17.04 -19.65
C VAL A 392 -6.67 17.80 -20.92
N TYR A 393 -6.00 18.92 -21.22
CA TYR A 393 -6.22 19.69 -22.45
C TYR A 393 -5.30 19.27 -23.60
N ASP A 394 -4.23 18.53 -23.31
CA ASP A 394 -3.36 17.96 -24.34
C ASP A 394 -4.13 16.90 -25.16
N PRO A 395 -4.12 16.97 -26.51
CA PRO A 395 -4.72 15.94 -27.37
C PRO A 395 -4.25 14.50 -27.06
N GLU A 396 -3.05 14.34 -26.51
CA GLU A 396 -2.54 13.06 -26.01
C GLU A 396 -3.45 12.44 -24.95
N TYR A 397 -3.98 13.24 -24.02
CA TYR A 397 -4.87 12.75 -22.97
C TYR A 397 -6.13 12.11 -23.56
N LYS A 398 -6.73 12.75 -24.57
CA LYS A 398 -7.89 12.21 -25.29
C LYS A 398 -7.56 10.87 -25.95
N ARG A 399 -6.47 10.82 -26.73
CA ARG A 399 -6.03 9.58 -27.41
C ARG A 399 -5.78 8.44 -26.43
N ARG A 400 -5.11 8.71 -25.30
CA ARG A 400 -4.82 7.69 -24.27
C ARG A 400 -6.08 7.27 -23.52
N SER A 401 -7.04 8.18 -23.32
CA SER A 401 -8.34 7.88 -22.70
C SER A 401 -9.19 6.94 -23.55
N GLU A 402 -9.16 7.06 -24.88
CA GLU A 402 -9.84 6.14 -25.80
C GLU A 402 -9.28 4.71 -25.71
N ILE A 403 -7.94 4.58 -25.62
CA ILE A 403 -7.27 3.29 -25.40
C ILE A 403 -7.66 2.72 -24.03
N PHE A 404 -7.57 3.55 -22.99
CA PHE A 404 -7.90 3.18 -21.62
C PHE A 404 -9.33 2.65 -21.49
N ALA A 405 -10.31 3.31 -22.11
CA ALA A 405 -11.71 2.89 -22.12
C ALA A 405 -11.95 1.54 -22.82
N GLY A 406 -11.04 1.11 -23.70
CA GLY A 406 -11.09 -0.19 -24.38
C GLY A 406 -11.15 -1.39 -23.43
N GLN A 407 -10.69 -1.23 -22.18
CA GLN A 407 -10.78 -2.25 -21.12
C GLN A 407 -12.21 -2.69 -20.81
N LEU A 408 -13.23 -1.90 -21.17
CA LEU A 408 -14.64 -2.21 -20.89
C LEU A 408 -15.28 -3.12 -21.94
N LYS A 409 -14.63 -3.32 -23.10
CA LYS A 409 -15.17 -4.14 -24.21
C LYS A 409 -15.66 -5.54 -23.78
N PRO A 410 -14.95 -6.29 -22.90
CA PRO A 410 -15.41 -7.63 -22.48
C PRO A 410 -16.72 -7.63 -21.69
N PHE A 411 -17.18 -6.47 -21.18
CA PHE A 411 -18.37 -6.38 -20.33
C PHE A 411 -19.58 -5.79 -21.04
N VAL A 412 -19.50 -5.53 -22.35
CA VAL A 412 -20.65 -5.08 -23.15
C VAL A 412 -21.77 -6.11 -23.01
N GLY A 413 -22.93 -5.65 -22.52
CA GLY A 413 -24.09 -6.53 -22.31
C GLY A 413 -24.08 -7.34 -21.01
N ASN A 414 -23.07 -7.20 -20.15
CA ASN A 414 -23.00 -7.97 -18.90
C ASN A 414 -23.95 -7.36 -17.83
N PRO A 415 -25.02 -8.05 -17.42
CA PRO A 415 -25.98 -7.50 -16.46
C PRO A 415 -25.46 -7.49 -15.01
N TYR A 416 -24.36 -8.17 -14.73
CA TYR A 416 -23.73 -8.18 -13.40
C TYR A 416 -22.75 -7.02 -13.19
N LEU A 417 -22.38 -6.28 -14.24
CA LEU A 417 -21.55 -5.09 -14.10
C LEU A 417 -22.39 -3.93 -13.54
N ILE A 418 -22.09 -3.52 -12.31
CA ILE A 418 -22.71 -2.33 -11.68
C ILE A 418 -22.17 -1.06 -12.32
N GLY A 419 -20.87 -1.02 -12.56
CA GLY A 419 -20.15 0.15 -13.05
C GLY A 419 -18.64 -0.03 -12.91
N TYR A 420 -17.89 1.04 -13.14
CA TYR A 420 -16.43 0.98 -13.16
C TYR A 420 -15.76 2.19 -12.52
N PHE A 421 -14.56 1.95 -11.97
CA PHE A 421 -13.69 2.96 -11.37
C PHE A 421 -12.55 3.30 -12.33
N ILE A 422 -12.30 4.59 -12.54
CA ILE A 422 -11.27 5.07 -13.48
C ILE A 422 -9.90 5.25 -12.84
N ASN A 423 -9.83 5.48 -11.53
CA ASN A 423 -8.57 5.66 -10.81
C ASN A 423 -8.78 5.38 -9.32
N ASN A 424 -7.69 5.26 -8.57
CA ASN A 424 -7.69 5.09 -7.12
C ASN A 424 -6.64 6.00 -6.50
N GLU A 425 -7.07 6.87 -5.57
CA GLU A 425 -6.22 7.78 -4.79
C GLU A 425 -5.12 8.47 -5.63
N PRO A 426 -5.47 9.28 -6.64
CA PRO A 426 -4.47 9.99 -7.41
C PRO A 426 -3.68 10.94 -6.50
N GLU A 427 -2.36 10.91 -6.62
CA GLU A 427 -1.42 11.52 -5.68
C GLU A 427 -1.48 13.05 -5.68
N TRP A 428 -1.92 13.66 -6.79
CA TRP A 428 -2.16 15.09 -6.89
C TRP A 428 -3.29 15.61 -6.01
N LEU A 429 -4.28 14.77 -5.64
CA LEU A 429 -5.35 15.15 -4.70
C LEU A 429 -4.84 15.21 -3.25
N VAL A 430 -3.72 14.56 -2.95
CA VAL A 430 -3.18 14.43 -1.59
C VAL A 430 -2.11 15.49 -1.34
N GLN A 431 -2.48 16.76 -1.58
CA GLN A 431 -1.69 17.93 -1.26
C GLN A 431 -2.59 19.16 -1.20
N HIS A 432 -2.90 19.63 0.01
CA HIS A 432 -3.82 20.77 0.20
C HIS A 432 -3.19 22.13 -0.09
N ASP A 433 -1.86 22.22 0.01
CA ASP A 433 -1.12 23.49 -0.05
C ASP A 433 -0.48 23.77 -1.42
N VAL A 434 -0.82 22.97 -2.44
CA VAL A 434 -0.38 23.19 -3.82
C VAL A 434 -1.60 23.49 -4.68
N ASN A 435 -1.59 24.64 -5.32
CA ASN A 435 -2.58 25.02 -6.32
C ASN A 435 -2.20 24.43 -7.70
N PRO A 436 -2.97 23.48 -8.27
CA PRO A 436 -2.64 22.91 -9.57
C PRO A 436 -2.65 23.93 -10.72
N ALA A 437 -3.44 25.02 -10.61
CA ALA A 437 -3.47 26.06 -11.62
C ALA A 437 -2.14 26.83 -11.70
N GLU A 438 -1.51 27.12 -10.55
CA GLU A 438 -0.17 27.72 -10.52
C GLU A 438 0.87 26.79 -11.15
N ARG A 439 0.75 25.47 -10.93
CA ARG A 439 1.67 24.48 -11.49
C ARG A 439 1.55 24.35 -13.01
N LEU A 440 0.32 24.46 -13.53
CA LEU A 440 0.08 24.52 -14.96
C LEU A 440 0.73 25.77 -15.59
N LEU A 441 0.53 26.94 -14.98
CA LEU A 441 1.11 28.20 -15.48
C LEU A 441 2.63 28.26 -15.37
N ALA A 442 3.22 27.56 -14.39
CA ALA A 442 4.67 27.48 -14.22
C ALA A 442 5.36 26.56 -15.25
N ASN A 443 4.62 25.70 -15.94
CA ASN A 443 5.12 24.77 -16.96
C ASN A 443 4.29 24.85 -18.25
N PRO A 444 4.35 25.98 -18.98
CA PRO A 444 3.51 26.23 -20.16
C PRO A 444 3.80 25.31 -21.37
#